data_AF-A0A5S4YIM8-F1
#
_entry.id   AF-A0A5S4YIM8-F1
#
_cell.length_a   1.000
_cell.length_b   1.000
_cell.length_c   1.000
_cell.angle_alpha   90.00
_cell.angle_beta   90.00
_cell.angle_gamma   90.00
#
_symmetry.space_group_name_H-M   'P 1'
#
loop_
_entity.id
_entity.type
_entity.pdbx_description
1 polymer ?
#
loop_
_entity_poly.entity_id
_entity_poly.type
_entity_poly.pdbx_seq_one_letter_code
_entity_poly.pdbx_strand_id
1 'polypeptide(L)' 'MLDDLPKRIPVTARELDTIQIYLGDLIDRLIADAVSPAGTKPVSTPKAGKPVGVPPLERD' A
#
# COMPACT_ATOMS: atom_id res chain seq x y z
N MET A 1 33.10 -12.99 8.96
CA MET A 1 32.13 -12.15 8.22
C MET A 1 31.09 -11.50 9.16
N LEU A 2 31.35 -11.42 10.46
CA LEU A 2 30.54 -10.61 11.38
C LEU A 2 31.12 -9.18 11.52
N ASP A 3 32.24 -8.91 10.85
CA ASP A 3 33.08 -7.73 11.00
C ASP A 3 32.63 -6.54 10.12
N ASP A 4 31.62 -6.73 9.27
CA ASP A 4 31.14 -5.72 8.30
C ASP A 4 29.85 -5.01 8.77
N LEU A 5 29.58 -5.02 10.07
CA LEU A 5 28.47 -4.24 10.62
C LEU A 5 28.83 -2.75 10.58
N PRO A 6 27.94 -1.89 10.03
CA PRO A 6 28.17 -0.46 10.02
C PRO A 6 28.39 0.05 11.43
N LYS A 7 29.32 0.99 11.57
CA LYS A 7 29.69 1.60 12.85
C LYS A 7 28.42 2.09 13.55
N ARG A 8 28.15 1.57 14.75
CA ARG A 8 27.00 2.00 15.55
C ARG A 8 27.15 3.47 15.89
N ILE A 9 26.11 4.24 15.61
CA ILE A 9 26.03 5.64 16.00
C ILE A 9 25.50 5.67 17.43
N PRO A 10 26.25 6.21 18.40
CA PRO A 10 25.74 6.36 19.76
C PRO A 10 24.61 7.39 19.75
N VAL A 11 23.50 7.05 20.40
CA VAL A 11 22.33 7.92 20.55
C VAL A 11 22.15 8.22 22.03
N THR A 12 21.99 9.49 22.36
CA THR A 12 21.69 9.91 23.74
C THR A 12 20.23 9.61 24.10
N ALA A 13 19.93 9.54 25.40
CA ALA A 13 18.57 9.32 25.87
C ALA A 13 17.58 10.37 25.33
N ARG A 14 18.01 11.63 25.23
CA ARG A 14 17.19 12.73 24.69
C ARG A 14 16.91 12.60 23.20
N GLU A 15 17.92 12.20 22.42
CA GLU A 15 17.76 11.95 20.99
C GLU A 15 16.82 10.76 20.76
N LEU A 16 16.96 9.70 21.56
CA LEU A 16 16.08 8.53 21.48
C LEU A 16 14.62 8.89 21.83
N ASP A 17 14.40 9.73 22.85
CA ASP A 17 13.08 10.25 23.20
C ASP A 17 12.45 11.04 22.04
N THR A 18 13.23 11.94 21.43
CA THR A 18 12.79 12.74 20.28
C THR A 18 12.41 11.85 19.08
N ILE A 19 13.21 10.82 18.80
CA ILE A 19 12.94 9.87 17.71
C ILE A 19 11.65 9.10 17.99
N GLN A 20 11.45 8.63 19.23
CA GLN A 20 10.24 7.88 19.60
C GLN A 20 8.98 8.72 19.45
N ILE A 21 9.00 9.98 19.91
CA ILE A 21 7.86 10.90 19.77
C ILE A 21 7.54 11.13 18.29
N TYR A 22 8.55 11.47 17.48
CA TYR A 22 8.36 11.73 16.05
C TYR A 22 7.81 10.51 15.30
N LEU A 23 8.35 9.32 15.57
CA LEU A 23 7.88 8.10 14.93
C LEU A 23 6.47 7.72 15.37
N GLY A 24 6.12 7.94 16.65
CA GLY A 24 4.75 7.77 17.14
C GLY A 24 3.76 8.64 16.36
N ASP A 25 4.03 9.95 16.27
CA ASP A 25 3.19 10.89 15.53
C ASP A 25 3.05 10.51 14.04
N LEU A 26 4.14 10.03 13.43
CA LEU A 26 4.14 9.62 12.03
C LEU A 26 3.27 8.37 11.82
N ILE A 27 3.37 7.38 12.70
CA ILE A 27 2.54 6.17 12.65
C ILE A 27 1.06 6.54 12.77
N ASP A 28 0.72 7.40 13.74
CA ASP A 28 -0.67 7.83 13.95
C ASP A 28 -1.24 8.53 12.70
N ARG A 29 -0.44 9.37 12.04
CA ARG A 29 -0.83 10.02 10.77
C ARG A 29 -1.02 9.02 9.63
N LEU A 30 -0.12 8.05 9.50
CA LEU A 30 -0.23 7.01 8.48
C LEU A 30 -1.48 6.15 8.68
N ILE A 31 -1.82 5.82 9.93
CA ILE A 31 -3.04 5.11 10.26
C ILE A 31 -4.26 5.98 9.93
N ALA A 32 -4.26 7.25 10.33
CA ALA A 32 -5.35 8.17 10.05
C ALA A 32 -5.59 8.33 8.54
N ASP A 33 -4.53 8.39 7.74
CA ASP A 33 -4.61 8.47 6.27
C ASP A 33 -5.09 7.15 5.65
N ALA A 34 -4.63 6.00 6.15
CA ALA A 34 -5.06 4.69 5.68
C ALA A 34 -6.54 4.38 6.02
N VAL A 35 -7.04 4.92 7.13
CA VAL A 35 -8.45 4.82 7.55
C VAL A 35 -9.31 5.87 6.83
N SER A 36 -8.69 6.91 6.25
CA SER A 36 -9.39 7.87 5.39
C SER A 36 -9.90 7.13 4.15
N PRO A 37 -11.23 7.07 3.92
CA PRO A 37 -11.79 6.36 2.77
C PRO A 37 -11.60 7.21 1.52
N ALA A 38 -10.35 7.33 1.05
CA ALA A 38 -10.06 7.74 -0.31
C ALA A 38 -10.57 6.62 -1.21
N GLY A 39 -11.83 6.78 -1.63
CA GLY A 39 -12.62 5.78 -2.31
C GLY A 39 -11.83 5.01 -3.35
N THR A 40 -11.71 3.70 -3.13
CA THR A 40 -11.39 2.72 -4.15
C THR A 40 -12.43 2.87 -5.25
N LYS A 41 -12.20 3.77 -6.21
CA LYS A 41 -12.96 3.73 -7.46
C LYS A 41 -12.70 2.35 -8.02
N PRO A 42 -13.71 1.49 -8.20
CA PRO A 42 -13.50 0.23 -8.87
C PRO A 42 -12.91 0.58 -10.23
N VAL A 43 -11.69 0.11 -10.48
CA VAL A 43 -11.08 0.25 -11.79
C VAL A 43 -12.04 -0.42 -12.75
N SER A 44 -12.70 0.37 -13.60
CA SER A 44 -13.55 -0.17 -14.65
C SER A 44 -12.59 -0.85 -15.62
N THR A 45 -12.45 -2.16 -15.49
CA THR A 45 -11.84 -2.96 -16.54
C THR A 45 -12.67 -2.70 -17.81
N PRO A 46 -12.05 -2.31 -18.93
CA PRO A 46 -12.77 -2.21 -20.18
C PRO A 46 -13.39 -3.58 -20.45
N LYS A 47 -14.71 -3.62 -20.61
CA LYS A 47 -15.49 -4.82 -20.92
C LYS A 47 -14.81 -5.54 -22.08
N ALA A 48 -14.17 -6.67 -21.79
CA ALA A 48 -13.58 -7.53 -22.81
C ALA A 48 -14.65 -7.82 -23.87
N GLY A 49 -14.24 -7.65 -25.13
CA GLY A 49 -15.11 -7.64 -26.28
C GLY A 49 -16.03 -8.87 -26.38
N LYS A 50 -17.16 -8.63 -27.04
CA LYS A 50 -18.14 -9.60 -27.58
C LYS A 50 -17.73 -11.08 -27.47
N PRO A 51 -18.54 -11.95 -26.83
CA PRO A 51 -18.44 -13.37 -27.12
C PRO A 51 -18.80 -13.58 -28.60
N VAL A 52 -17.83 -14.01 -29.39
CA VAL A 52 -18.06 -14.60 -30.71
C VAL A 52 -18.62 -16.01 -30.50
N GLY A 53 -19.77 -16.28 -31.11
CA GLY A 53 -20.41 -17.60 -31.19
C GLY A 53 -21.91 -17.45 -31.03
N VAL A 54 -22.81 -17.85 -31.94
CA VAL A 54 -22.81 -18.70 -33.15
C VAL A 54 -24.05 -18.26 -33.98
N PRO A 55 -24.14 -18.49 -35.30
CA PRO A 55 -25.34 -18.14 -36.06
C PRO A 55 -26.52 -19.07 -35.68
N PRO A 56 -27.78 -18.59 -35.70
CA PRO A 56 -28.94 -19.40 -35.35
C PRO A 56 -29.20 -20.45 -36.45
N LEU A 57 -29.36 -21.72 -36.04
CA LEU A 57 -29.97 -22.73 -36.91
C LEU A 57 -31.47 -22.42 -37.01
N GLU A 58 -31.93 -22.05 -38.20
CA GLU A 58 -33.35 -22.08 -38.54
C GLU A 58 -33.84 -23.54 -38.49
N ARG A 59 -34.98 -23.76 -37.83
CA ARG A 59 -35.75 -24.98 -37.95
C ARG A 59 -37.12 -24.60 -38.51
N ASP A 60 -37.43 -25.11 -39.69
CA ASP A 60 -38.78 -25.24 -40.23
C ASP A 60 -39.66 -26.16 -39.36
#